data_AF-A0A9J6ZVH3-F1
#
_entry.id   AF-A0A9J6ZVH3-F1
#
_cell.length_a   1.000
_cell.length_b   1.000
_cell.length_c   1.000
_cell.angle_alpha   90.00
_cell.angle_beta   90.00
_cell.angle_gamma   90.00
#
_symmetry.space_group_name_H-M   'P 1'
#
loop_
_entity.id
_entity.type
_entity.pdbx_description
1 polymer ?
#
loop_
_entity_poly.entity_id
_entity_poly.type
_entity_poly.pdbx_seq_one_letter_code
_entity_poly.pdbx_strand_id
1 'polypeptide(L)'
;MTAENQGNTVAEQPLVSHLLELRDRLLRMVLAVLVLFLVLFPFANDLYLMVSVPLRDVLPEGSSMISTKPIDPFLIPFKLALQAAVFLCVPFILYQFWAFVAPGLYKHEKRLVVPLLVSSTFLFYLGMAFAYFIVFPLVFAFLTSTAPESIEIATDMGSYLDFVITLFFAFGIAFEVPIATIILVWMGVTTPEKLREKRPYIIVGAFVVGMFLTPPDVISQTLLAFPMWVLFELGVFFSRGFIRDREATEGDAVPEGAALASANEAPVAEEPEAPAMGSEIDPANDYTDPDRFVPLTDDEMEAELDAIEGAEAQVEEKLRKVQELRDQGEVEAARDLLYEILEEGDADQRRVARNILAQLDTP
;
A
#
# COMPACT_ATOMS: atom_id res chain seq x y z
N MET A 1 -28.64 -39.01 14.63
CA MET A 1 -27.36 -38.70 15.31
C MET A 1 -26.39 -38.24 14.23
N THR A 2 -26.32 -36.92 14.06
CA THR A 2 -25.19 -36.09 13.61
C THR A 2 -24.19 -36.72 12.63
N ALA A 3 -24.42 -36.51 11.33
CA ALA A 3 -23.33 -36.29 10.38
C ALA A 3 -23.13 -34.77 10.33
N GLU A 4 -22.04 -34.28 10.92
CA GLU A 4 -21.70 -32.86 10.94
C GLU A 4 -21.35 -32.36 9.54
N ASN A 5 -21.96 -31.23 9.24
CA ASN A 5 -21.78 -30.35 8.10
C ASN A 5 -20.30 -29.92 7.96
N GLN A 6 -19.58 -30.45 6.96
CA GLN A 6 -18.31 -29.91 6.48
C GLN A 6 -18.53 -29.11 5.20
N GLY A 7 -19.27 -28.00 5.33
CA GLY A 7 -19.42 -26.99 4.29
C GLY A 7 -18.38 -25.89 4.45
N ASN A 8 -17.33 -25.94 3.62
CA ASN A 8 -16.66 -24.81 2.98
C ASN A 8 -16.11 -23.64 3.85
N THR A 9 -14.87 -23.74 4.36
CA THR A 9 -14.12 -22.60 4.97
C THR A 9 -12.71 -22.41 4.39
N VAL A 10 -12.52 -22.56 3.08
CA VAL A 10 -11.18 -22.47 2.45
C VAL A 10 -10.77 -21.02 2.12
N ALA A 11 -11.70 -20.05 2.12
CA ALA A 11 -11.43 -18.67 1.73
C ALA A 11 -11.30 -17.65 2.89
N GLU A 12 -11.65 -17.99 4.13
CA GLU A 12 -11.52 -17.07 5.30
C GLU A 12 -10.15 -17.13 6.00
N GLN A 13 -9.36 -18.17 5.72
CA GLN A 13 -8.03 -18.35 6.32
C GLN A 13 -6.91 -17.39 5.82
N PRO A 14 -6.90 -16.82 4.60
CA PRO A 14 -5.76 -16.04 4.11
C PRO A 14 -5.65 -14.63 4.72
N LEU A 15 -6.77 -13.93 4.96
CA LEU A 15 -6.72 -12.59 5.58
C LEU A 15 -6.38 -12.68 7.08
N VAL A 16 -7.04 -13.60 7.79
CA VAL A 16 -6.79 -13.81 9.22
C VAL A 16 -5.35 -14.28 9.45
N SER A 17 -4.83 -15.19 8.63
CA SER A 17 -3.43 -15.62 8.73
C SER A 17 -2.44 -14.50 8.43
N HIS A 18 -2.71 -13.64 7.44
CA HIS A 18 -1.86 -12.49 7.15
C HIS A 18 -1.86 -11.47 8.29
N LEU A 19 -3.00 -11.21 8.92
CA LEU A 19 -3.08 -10.33 10.10
C LEU A 19 -2.38 -10.91 11.33
N LEU A 20 -2.47 -12.22 11.54
CA LEU A 20 -1.73 -12.90 12.61
C LEU A 20 -0.22 -12.82 12.38
N GLU A 21 0.23 -12.98 11.14
CA GLU A 21 1.62 -12.82 10.76
C GLU A 21 2.13 -11.39 11.01
N LEU A 22 1.35 -10.37 10.62
CA LEU A 22 1.67 -8.96 10.91
C LEU A 22 1.86 -8.75 12.42
N ARG A 23 0.91 -9.20 13.23
CA ARG A 23 0.95 -9.08 14.69
C ARG A 23 2.20 -9.71 15.27
N ASP A 24 2.50 -10.96 14.91
CA ASP A 24 3.65 -11.67 15.47
C ASP A 24 4.97 -11.01 15.09
N ARG A 25 5.09 -10.51 13.86
CA ARG A 25 6.26 -9.76 13.40
C ARG A 25 6.39 -8.42 14.12
N LEU A 26 5.29 -7.70 14.29
CA LEU A 26 5.25 -6.44 15.04
C LEU A 26 5.69 -6.65 16.49
N LEU A 27 5.19 -7.68 17.16
CA LEU A 27 5.59 -8.01 18.53
C LEU A 27 7.07 -8.34 18.64
N ARG A 28 7.64 -9.07 17.66
CA ARG A 28 9.09 -9.34 17.61
C ARG A 28 9.91 -8.07 17.43
N MET A 29 9.48 -7.16 16.54
CA MET A 29 10.14 -5.87 16.33
C MET A 29 10.13 -5.02 17.61
N VAL A 30 8.96 -4.89 18.25
CA VAL A 30 8.81 -4.14 19.51
C VAL A 30 9.64 -4.77 20.63
N LEU A 31 9.62 -6.10 20.76
CA LEU A 31 10.42 -6.81 21.77
C LEU A 31 11.92 -6.60 21.56
N ALA A 32 12.41 -6.67 20.31
CA ALA A 32 13.81 -6.44 20.00
C ALA A 32 14.25 -5.01 20.35
N VAL A 33 13.43 -4.01 20.00
CA VAL A 33 13.66 -2.61 20.41
C VAL A 33 13.65 -2.47 21.93
N LEU A 34 12.69 -3.09 22.62
CA LEU A 34 12.59 -3.03 24.08
C LEU A 34 13.83 -3.64 24.76
N VAL A 35 14.30 -4.78 24.28
CA VAL A 35 15.51 -5.44 24.80
C VAL A 35 16.73 -4.55 24.61
N LEU A 36 16.92 -3.97 23.42
CA LEU A 36 18.02 -3.04 23.16
C LEU A 36 17.90 -1.77 24.00
N PHE A 37 16.69 -1.25 24.17
CA PHE A 37 16.44 -0.09 25.02
C PHE A 37 16.81 -0.37 26.47
N LEU A 38 16.43 -1.52 27.03
CA LEU A 38 16.80 -1.90 28.40
C LEU A 38 18.33 -2.03 28.58
N VAL A 39 19.06 -2.44 27.54
CA VAL A 39 20.52 -2.48 27.55
C VAL A 39 21.14 -1.08 27.49
N LEU A 40 20.55 -0.16 26.70
CA LEU A 40 21.02 1.22 26.56
C LEU A 40 20.55 2.14 27.71
N PHE A 41 19.49 1.78 28.42
CA PHE A 41 18.84 2.59 29.45
C PHE A 41 19.81 3.09 30.54
N PRO A 42 20.73 2.27 31.10
CA PRO A 42 21.69 2.75 32.10
C PRO A 42 22.67 3.80 31.57
N PHE A 43 22.90 3.82 30.26
CA PHE A 43 23.86 4.69 29.56
C PHE A 43 23.20 5.90 28.90
N ALA A 44 21.91 6.16 29.17
CA ALA A 44 21.14 7.21 28.51
C ALA A 44 21.77 8.60 28.63
N ASN A 45 22.32 8.93 29.82
CA ASN A 45 22.98 10.21 30.07
C ASN A 45 24.30 10.34 29.29
N ASP A 46 25.11 9.29 29.26
CA ASP A 46 26.38 9.26 28.53
C ASP A 46 26.15 9.36 27.02
N LEU A 47 25.12 8.68 26.52
CA LEU A 47 24.68 8.75 25.14
C LEU A 47 24.24 10.17 24.77
N TYR A 48 23.48 10.84 25.64
CA TYR A 48 23.10 12.23 25.45
C TYR A 48 24.33 13.14 25.40
N LEU A 49 25.28 12.98 26.32
CA LEU A 49 26.50 13.79 26.33
C LEU A 49 27.30 13.60 25.03
N MET A 50 27.46 12.36 24.56
CA MET A 50 28.15 12.04 23.31
C MET A 50 27.45 12.65 22.09
N VAL A 51 26.14 12.47 21.96
CA VAL A 51 25.36 13.02 20.84
C VAL A 51 25.26 14.54 20.90
N SER A 52 25.32 15.13 22.10
CA SER A 52 25.25 16.58 22.29
C SER A 52 26.51 17.35 21.88
N VAL A 53 27.65 16.68 21.68
CA VAL A 53 28.91 17.32 21.26
C VAL A 53 28.75 18.08 19.94
N PRO A 54 28.36 17.45 18.82
CA PRO A 54 28.15 18.18 17.58
C PRO A 54 27.02 19.21 17.67
N LEU A 55 26.10 19.08 18.63
CA LEU A 55 25.04 20.06 18.83
C LEU A 55 25.55 21.36 19.45
N ARG A 56 26.57 21.27 20.32
CA ARG A 56 27.24 22.43 20.93
C ARG A 56 28.14 23.15 19.94
N ASP A 57 28.74 22.42 19.00
CA ASP A 57 29.67 22.99 18.02
C ASP A 57 28.96 23.84 16.94
N VAL A 58 27.65 23.66 16.74
CA VAL A 58 26.84 24.44 15.77
C VAL A 58 26.10 25.60 16.46
N LEU A 59 26.09 25.65 17.79
CA LEU A 59 25.56 26.79 18.54
C LEU A 59 26.59 27.95 18.51
N PRO A 60 26.14 29.21 18.36
CA PRO A 60 27.03 30.38 18.44
C PRO A 60 27.83 30.36 19.75
N GLU A 61 29.11 30.76 19.71
CA GLU A 61 29.97 30.80 20.90
C GLU A 61 29.28 31.60 22.02
N GLY A 62 28.95 30.93 23.13
CA GLY A 62 28.26 31.53 24.29
C GLY A 62 26.76 31.21 24.41
N SER A 63 26.14 30.55 23.44
CA SER A 63 24.73 30.09 23.55
C SER A 63 24.65 28.78 24.33
N SER A 64 23.98 28.79 25.49
CA SER A 64 23.67 27.57 26.24
C SER A 64 22.32 27.01 25.79
N MET A 65 22.24 25.70 25.53
CA MET A 65 20.94 25.04 25.38
C MET A 65 20.09 25.27 26.62
N ILE A 66 18.89 25.80 26.41
CA ILE A 66 17.93 26.03 27.49
C ILE A 66 16.96 24.84 27.59
N SER A 67 16.43 24.65 28.79
CA SER A 67 15.33 23.74 29.06
C SER A 67 14.08 24.58 29.30
N THR A 68 13.14 24.58 28.38
CA THR A 68 11.87 25.28 28.58
C THR A 68 10.91 24.52 29.50
N LYS A 69 11.02 23.18 29.56
CA LYS A 69 10.22 22.36 30.48
C LYS A 69 11.09 21.81 31.62
N PRO A 70 10.58 21.80 32.87
CA PRO A 70 11.34 21.27 34.02
C PRO A 70 11.63 19.77 33.96
N ILE A 71 10.84 19.00 33.20
CA ILE A 71 10.96 17.54 33.12
C ILE A 71 11.96 17.08 32.03
N ASP A 72 12.34 17.98 31.12
CA ASP A 72 13.17 17.67 29.96
C ASP A 72 14.55 17.09 30.33
N PRO A 73 15.29 17.59 31.35
CA PRO A 73 16.58 17.01 31.73
C PRO A 73 16.48 15.54 32.18
N PHE A 74 15.30 15.10 32.62
CA PHE A 74 15.03 13.71 32.98
C PHE A 74 14.60 12.89 31.76
N LEU A 75 13.66 13.37 30.94
CA LEU A 75 13.06 12.57 29.85
C LEU A 75 13.90 12.51 28.57
N ILE A 76 14.65 13.56 28.24
CA ILE A 76 15.41 13.67 26.98
C ILE A 76 16.45 12.55 26.83
N PRO A 77 17.28 12.25 27.84
CA PRO A 77 18.23 11.13 27.76
C PRO A 77 17.54 9.80 27.47
N PHE A 78 16.40 9.51 28.13
CA PHE A 78 15.65 8.27 27.90
C PHE A 78 15.01 8.23 26.51
N LYS A 79 14.49 9.36 26.02
CA LYS A 79 13.95 9.49 24.66
C LYS A 79 15.03 9.19 23.62
N LEU A 80 16.23 9.75 23.79
CA LEU A 80 17.36 9.49 22.92
C LEU A 80 17.81 8.02 22.98
N ALA A 81 17.87 7.42 24.18
CA ALA A 81 18.23 6.01 24.33
C ALA A 81 17.23 5.08 23.63
N LEU A 82 15.92 5.35 23.75
CA LEU A 82 14.88 4.63 23.02
C LEU A 82 15.08 4.78 21.51
N GLN A 83 15.37 6.00 21.05
CA GLN A 83 15.59 6.25 19.64
C GLN A 83 16.82 5.52 19.09
N ALA A 84 17.92 5.54 19.83
CA ALA A 84 19.13 4.81 19.48
C ALA A 84 18.87 3.29 19.43
N ALA A 85 18.07 2.76 20.36
CA ALA A 85 17.65 1.37 20.32
C ALA A 85 16.86 1.04 19.04
N VAL A 86 15.93 1.92 18.61
CA VAL A 86 15.21 1.76 17.35
C VAL A 86 16.17 1.75 16.16
N PHE A 87 17.10 2.71 16.08
CA PHE A 87 18.05 2.80 14.97
C PHE A 87 19.03 1.63 14.92
N LEU A 88 19.45 1.10 16.06
CA LEU A 88 20.26 -0.12 16.13
C LEU A 88 19.46 -1.36 15.71
N CYS A 89 18.14 -1.35 15.95
CA CYS A 89 17.23 -2.43 15.57
C CYS A 89 16.78 -2.38 14.10
N VAL A 90 17.08 -1.32 13.35
CA VAL A 90 16.67 -1.13 11.94
C VAL A 90 16.95 -2.34 11.05
N PRO A 91 18.13 -2.99 11.06
CA PRO A 91 18.38 -4.15 10.21
C PRO A 91 17.38 -5.28 10.46
N PHE A 92 17.01 -5.48 11.73
CA PHE A 92 16.01 -6.47 12.12
C PHE A 92 14.58 -6.02 11.77
N ILE A 93 14.25 -4.75 11.95
CA ILE A 93 12.94 -4.17 11.59
C ILE A 93 12.71 -4.31 10.07
N LEU A 94 13.67 -3.90 9.25
CA LEU A 94 13.60 -4.03 7.79
C LEU A 94 13.47 -5.48 7.37
N TYR A 95 14.21 -6.39 8.01
CA TYR A 95 14.05 -7.83 7.76
C TYR A 95 12.61 -8.28 8.00
N GLN A 96 12.02 -7.96 9.16
CA GLN A 96 10.66 -8.38 9.47
C GLN A 96 9.61 -7.74 8.56
N PHE A 97 9.82 -6.48 8.18
CA PHE A 97 8.94 -5.73 7.27
C PHE A 97 8.95 -6.33 5.86
N TRP A 98 10.12 -6.50 5.24
CA TRP A 98 10.22 -7.08 3.90
C TRP A 98 9.82 -8.55 3.86
N ALA A 99 10.09 -9.28 4.95
CA ALA A 99 9.62 -10.64 5.10
C ALA A 99 8.09 -10.76 5.19
N PHE A 100 7.39 -9.69 5.58
CA PHE A 100 5.93 -9.64 5.59
C PHE A 100 5.35 -9.22 4.23
N VAL A 101 5.91 -8.17 3.63
CA VAL A 101 5.39 -7.57 2.39
C VAL A 101 5.56 -8.50 1.18
N ALA A 102 6.68 -9.20 1.08
CA ALA A 102 7.01 -10.03 -0.08
C ALA A 102 7.31 -11.49 0.32
N PRO A 103 6.32 -12.26 0.80
CA PRO A 103 6.52 -13.66 1.18
C PRO A 103 6.93 -14.52 -0.03
N GLY A 104 6.56 -14.10 -1.26
CA GLY A 104 6.95 -14.76 -2.50
C GLY A 104 8.46 -14.76 -2.76
N LEU A 105 9.18 -13.72 -2.34
CA LEU A 105 10.63 -13.62 -2.48
C LEU A 105 11.35 -14.71 -1.63
N TYR A 106 10.74 -15.16 -0.54
CA TYR A 106 11.30 -16.20 0.34
C TYR A 106 11.16 -17.62 -0.18
N LYS A 107 10.15 -17.87 -1.02
CA LYS A 107 9.79 -19.24 -1.42
C LYS A 107 10.64 -19.75 -2.58
N HIS A 108 10.97 -18.91 -3.56
CA HIS A 108 11.69 -19.36 -4.77
C HIS A 108 13.02 -18.62 -5.04
N GLU A 109 13.29 -17.46 -4.41
CA GLU A 109 14.52 -16.67 -4.64
C GLU A 109 15.15 -16.12 -3.34
N LYS A 110 15.48 -17.01 -2.40
CA LYS A 110 16.19 -16.65 -1.15
C LYS A 110 17.48 -15.84 -1.38
N ARG A 111 18.07 -15.93 -2.57
CA ARG A 111 19.30 -15.22 -2.95
C ARG A 111 19.11 -13.72 -3.17
N LEU A 112 17.90 -13.24 -3.52
CA LEU A 112 17.63 -11.82 -3.73
C LEU A 112 17.21 -11.09 -2.44
N VAL A 113 16.67 -11.80 -1.45
CA VAL A 113 16.30 -11.23 -0.15
C VAL A 113 17.51 -10.62 0.57
N VAL A 114 18.64 -11.33 0.59
CA VAL A 114 19.84 -10.92 1.33
C VAL A 114 20.47 -9.63 0.78
N PRO A 115 20.81 -9.51 -0.54
CA PRO A 115 21.36 -8.27 -1.08
C PRO A 115 20.37 -7.12 -0.96
N LEU A 116 19.06 -7.39 -1.05
CA LEU A 116 18.04 -6.37 -0.84
C LEU A 116 18.03 -5.86 0.60
N LEU A 117 18.05 -6.76 1.59
CA LEU A 117 18.08 -6.40 3.01
C LEU A 117 19.35 -5.63 3.38
N VAL A 118 20.50 -6.05 2.85
CA VAL A 118 21.77 -5.35 3.07
C VAL A 118 21.73 -3.98 2.42
N SER A 119 21.20 -3.88 1.20
CA SER A 119 21.07 -2.61 0.48
C SER A 119 20.11 -1.65 1.18
N SER A 120 18.94 -2.11 1.64
CA SER A 120 17.99 -1.28 2.40
C SER A 120 18.60 -0.80 3.70
N THR A 121 19.15 -1.72 4.50
CA THR A 121 19.84 -1.35 5.75
C THR A 121 20.93 -0.31 5.51
N PHE A 122 21.74 -0.47 4.45
CA PHE A 122 22.73 0.52 4.06
C PHE A 122 22.09 1.85 3.64
N LEU A 123 21.03 1.82 2.83
CA LEU A 123 20.30 3.02 2.38
C LEU A 123 19.68 3.78 3.56
N PHE A 124 19.13 3.09 4.56
CA PHE A 124 18.61 3.71 5.77
C PHE A 124 19.69 4.52 6.51
N TYR A 125 20.84 3.90 6.78
CA TYR A 125 21.94 4.59 7.45
C TYR A 125 22.57 5.67 6.57
N LEU A 126 22.58 5.48 5.24
CA LEU A 126 22.96 6.52 4.29
C LEU A 126 21.97 7.70 4.34
N GLY A 127 20.68 7.44 4.50
CA GLY A 127 19.64 8.45 4.68
C GLY A 127 19.80 9.22 5.98
N MET A 128 20.12 8.55 7.08
CA MET A 128 20.49 9.20 8.33
C MET A 128 21.75 10.06 8.19
N ALA A 129 22.78 9.55 7.51
CA ALA A 129 24.01 10.31 7.26
C ALA A 129 23.73 11.52 6.36
N PHE A 130 22.91 11.38 5.33
CA PHE A 130 22.46 12.48 4.47
C PHE A 130 21.70 13.54 5.27
N ALA A 131 20.80 13.12 6.16
CA ALA A 131 20.08 14.02 7.05
C ALA A 131 21.04 14.81 7.95
N TYR A 132 22.04 14.15 8.54
CA TYR A 132 23.00 14.78 9.44
C TYR A 132 24.01 15.69 8.74
N PHE A 133 24.60 15.25 7.63
CA PHE A 133 25.71 15.99 6.99
C PHE A 133 25.26 17.04 5.97
N ILE A 134 24.09 16.87 5.35
CA ILE A 134 23.63 17.74 4.26
C ILE A 134 22.40 18.53 4.68
N VAL A 135 21.35 17.83 5.10
CA VAL A 135 20.06 18.47 5.37
C VAL A 135 20.13 19.36 6.61
N PHE A 136 20.69 18.83 7.70
CA PHE A 136 20.74 19.51 8.97
C PHE A 136 21.47 20.86 8.91
N PRO A 137 22.70 20.97 8.36
CA PRO A 137 23.38 22.26 8.20
C PRO A 137 22.60 23.25 7.33
N LEU A 138 21.91 22.74 6.31
CA LEU A 138 21.21 23.59 5.35
C LEU A 138 19.93 24.19 5.93
N VAL A 139 19.18 23.43 6.73
CA VAL A 139 18.03 23.95 7.50
C VAL A 139 18.50 24.96 8.55
N PHE A 140 19.56 24.65 9.31
CA PHE A 140 20.06 25.58 10.33
C PHE A 140 20.64 26.87 9.75
N ALA A 141 21.40 26.77 8.66
CA ALA A 141 21.90 27.95 7.94
C ALA A 141 20.74 28.84 7.49
N PHE A 142 19.68 28.25 6.95
CA PHE A 142 18.48 28.99 6.57
C PHE A 142 17.80 29.68 7.77
N LEU A 143 17.58 28.94 8.87
CA LEU A 143 16.97 29.49 10.10
C LEU A 143 17.79 30.64 10.67
N THR A 144 19.12 30.53 10.69
CA THR A 144 20.01 31.59 11.18
C THR A 144 20.10 32.78 10.24
N SER A 145 20.02 32.57 8.92
CA SER A 145 20.11 33.65 7.92
C SER A 145 18.87 34.55 7.89
N THR A 146 17.74 34.04 8.38
CA THR A 146 16.47 34.77 8.42
C THR A 146 16.27 35.49 9.77
N ALA A 147 17.11 35.20 10.76
CA ALA A 147 17.03 35.84 12.07
C ALA A 147 17.57 37.29 12.00
N PRO A 148 16.82 38.29 12.50
CA PRO A 148 17.32 39.66 12.64
C PRO A 148 18.55 39.72 13.57
N GLU A 149 19.52 40.58 13.26
CA GLU A 149 20.77 40.75 14.04
C GLU A 149 20.55 41.10 15.52
N SER A 150 19.35 41.52 15.91
CA SER A 150 18.98 41.93 17.28
C SER A 150 18.32 40.84 18.13
N ILE A 151 18.18 39.61 17.62
CA ILE A 151 17.52 38.51 18.33
C ILE A 151 18.52 37.38 18.60
N GLU A 152 18.80 37.10 19.88
CA GLU A 152 19.54 35.90 20.26
C GLU A 152 18.67 34.65 20.05
N ILE A 153 19.14 33.71 19.23
CA ILE A 153 18.48 32.44 19.00
C ILE A 153 18.79 31.51 20.19
N ALA A 154 17.88 31.42 21.15
CA ALA A 154 17.93 30.42 22.20
C ALA A 154 17.25 29.13 21.73
N THR A 155 18.02 28.05 21.59
CA THR A 155 17.48 26.74 21.17
C THR A 155 17.10 25.90 22.40
N ASP A 156 15.84 25.47 22.45
CA ASP A 156 15.36 24.50 23.44
C ASP A 156 15.85 23.09 23.10
N MET A 157 16.45 22.40 24.08
CA MET A 157 17.01 21.07 23.84
C MET A 157 15.97 20.00 23.48
N GLY A 158 14.74 20.12 24.00
CA GLY A 158 13.65 19.17 23.73
C GLY A 158 13.13 19.32 22.31
N SER A 159 12.76 20.54 21.91
CA SER A 159 12.33 20.85 20.55
C SER A 159 13.40 20.53 19.52
N TYR A 160 14.67 20.80 19.86
CA TYR A 160 15.80 20.46 19.01
C TYR A 160 15.94 18.95 18.81
N LEU A 161 15.94 18.18 19.90
CA LEU A 161 16.05 16.72 19.81
C LEU A 161 14.88 16.14 19.01
N ASP A 162 13.67 16.65 19.23
CA ASP A 162 12.47 16.22 18.53
C ASP A 162 12.57 16.46 17.02
N PHE A 163 13.07 17.63 16.64
CA PHE A 163 13.36 17.94 15.23
C PHE A 163 14.38 16.96 14.63
N VAL A 164 15.52 16.73 15.30
CA VAL A 164 16.57 15.82 14.81
C VAL A 164 16.08 14.38 14.69
N ILE A 165 15.38 13.87 15.71
CA ILE A 165 14.83 12.52 15.71
C ILE A 165 13.83 12.35 14.56
N THR A 166 12.92 13.31 14.38
CA THR A 166 11.91 13.26 13.32
C THR A 166 12.57 13.32 11.94
N LEU A 167 13.58 14.18 11.78
CA LEU A 167 14.35 14.31 10.55
C LEU A 167 15.07 13.00 10.18
N PHE A 168 15.76 12.38 11.13
CA PHE A 168 16.47 11.11 10.91
C PHE A 168 15.52 9.98 10.55
N PHE A 169 14.36 9.88 11.21
CA PHE A 169 13.35 8.91 10.85
C PHE A 169 12.80 9.14 9.45
N ALA A 170 12.43 10.37 9.14
CA ALA A 170 11.78 10.66 7.87
C ALA A 170 12.75 10.48 6.70
N PHE A 171 14.00 10.91 6.81
CA PHE A 171 15.01 10.65 5.77
C PHE A 171 15.45 9.19 5.74
N GLY A 172 15.58 8.52 6.88
CA GLY A 172 15.87 7.08 6.92
C GLY A 172 14.80 6.28 6.16
N ILE A 173 13.52 6.55 6.43
CA ILE A 173 12.39 5.93 5.73
C ILE A 173 12.29 6.40 4.27
N ALA A 174 12.52 7.68 3.98
CA ALA A 174 12.50 8.19 2.60
C ALA A 174 13.56 7.53 1.72
N PHE A 175 14.73 7.21 2.29
CA PHE A 175 15.77 6.45 1.58
C PHE A 175 15.39 4.99 1.33
N GLU A 176 14.30 4.47 1.91
CA GLU A 176 13.73 3.17 1.55
C GLU A 176 12.78 3.22 0.35
N VAL A 177 12.35 4.42 -0.09
CA VAL A 177 11.46 4.60 -1.24
C VAL A 177 12.00 3.96 -2.53
N PRO A 178 13.31 4.05 -2.87
CA PRO A 178 13.87 3.35 -4.02
C PRO A 178 13.69 1.83 -3.92
N ILE A 179 13.96 1.24 -2.76
CA ILE A 179 13.85 -0.21 -2.53
C ILE A 179 12.38 -0.64 -2.62
N ALA A 180 11.48 0.11 -1.99
CA ALA A 180 10.04 -0.12 -2.08
C ALA A 180 9.55 -0.07 -3.53
N THR A 181 10.04 0.89 -4.31
CA THR A 181 9.69 1.04 -5.72
C THR A 181 10.15 -0.16 -6.55
N ILE A 182 11.39 -0.62 -6.35
CA ILE A 182 11.94 -1.80 -7.04
C ILE A 182 11.11 -3.04 -6.71
N ILE A 183 10.77 -3.26 -5.43
CA ILE A 183 9.99 -4.42 -5.00
C ILE A 183 8.57 -4.40 -5.60
N LEU A 184 7.89 -3.25 -5.60
CA LEU A 184 6.55 -3.12 -6.17
C LEU A 184 6.53 -3.45 -7.67
N VAL A 185 7.56 -3.02 -8.40
CA VAL A 185 7.72 -3.33 -9.84
C VAL A 185 8.07 -4.80 -10.03
N TRP A 186 9.00 -5.33 -9.24
CA TRP A 186 9.42 -6.73 -9.32
C TRP A 186 8.28 -7.73 -9.02
N MET A 187 7.42 -7.40 -8.05
CA MET A 187 6.22 -8.19 -7.74
C MET A 187 5.10 -8.05 -8.79
N GLY A 188 5.24 -7.16 -9.78
CA GLY A 188 4.23 -6.91 -10.80
C GLY A 188 3.00 -6.13 -10.30
N VAL A 189 3.06 -5.54 -9.10
CA VAL A 189 1.97 -4.71 -8.55
C VAL A 189 1.81 -3.41 -9.35
N THR A 190 2.91 -2.92 -9.91
CA THR A 190 2.93 -1.70 -10.71
C THR A 190 4.01 -1.78 -11.79
N THR A 191 3.96 -0.86 -12.77
CA THR A 191 4.99 -0.73 -13.81
C THR A 191 5.69 0.63 -13.66
N PRO A 192 6.95 0.77 -14.12
CA PRO A 192 7.66 2.04 -14.13
C PRO A 192 6.86 3.14 -14.84
N GLU A 193 6.10 2.80 -15.87
CA GLU A 193 5.23 3.72 -16.64
C GLU A 193 4.09 4.24 -15.75
N LYS A 194 3.39 3.35 -15.04
CA LYS A 194 2.33 3.73 -14.10
C LYS A 194 2.86 4.57 -12.94
N LEU A 195 4.09 4.31 -12.48
CA LEU A 195 4.74 5.14 -11.45
C LEU A 195 5.12 6.52 -11.98
N ARG A 196 5.51 6.63 -13.26
CA ARG A 196 5.78 7.93 -13.90
C ARG A 196 4.54 8.80 -13.98
N GLU A 197 3.38 8.23 -14.29
CA GLU A 197 2.12 8.97 -14.29
C GLU A 197 1.77 9.53 -12.90
N LYS A 198 2.20 8.83 -11.84
CA LYS A 198 1.94 9.22 -10.45
C LYS A 198 2.94 10.23 -9.85
N ARG A 199 3.87 10.77 -10.64
CA ARG A 199 4.85 11.80 -10.18
C ARG A 199 4.21 12.96 -9.42
N PRO A 200 3.10 13.57 -9.88
CA PRO A 200 2.50 14.70 -9.16
C PRO A 200 2.08 14.33 -7.73
N TYR A 201 1.54 13.12 -7.52
CA TYR A 201 1.14 12.65 -6.19
C TYR A 201 2.34 12.45 -5.25
N ILE A 202 3.45 11.92 -5.77
CA ILE A 202 4.67 11.73 -4.97
C ILE A 202 5.30 13.08 -4.61
N ILE A 203 5.30 14.04 -5.53
CA ILE A 203 5.77 15.40 -5.25
C ILE A 203 4.93 16.02 -4.14
N VAL A 204 3.60 15.96 -4.24
CA VAL A 204 2.71 16.45 -3.17
C VAL A 204 2.99 15.74 -1.84
N GLY A 205 3.15 14.41 -1.85
CA GLY A 205 3.51 13.64 -0.66
C GLY A 205 4.85 14.09 -0.03
N ALA A 206 5.86 14.36 -0.85
CA ALA A 206 7.15 14.89 -0.38
C ALA A 206 7.01 16.28 0.25
N PHE A 207 6.18 17.15 -0.32
CA PHE A 207 5.89 18.46 0.28
C PHE A 207 5.11 18.33 1.59
N VAL A 208 4.18 17.38 1.71
CA VAL A 208 3.45 17.11 2.96
C VAL A 208 4.40 16.61 4.05
N VAL A 209 5.31 15.68 3.72
CA VAL A 209 6.34 15.24 4.67
C VAL A 209 7.25 16.40 5.05
N GLY A 210 7.68 17.22 4.09
CA GLY A 210 8.45 18.44 4.35
C GLY A 210 7.74 19.39 5.31
N MET A 211 6.42 19.58 5.16
CA MET A 211 5.60 20.42 6.04
C MET A 211 5.57 19.90 7.50
N PHE A 212 5.63 18.60 7.73
CA PHE A 212 5.70 18.05 9.09
C PHE A 212 7.11 18.14 9.69
N LEU A 213 8.14 18.15 8.85
CA LEU A 213 9.54 18.15 9.29
C LEU A 213 10.07 19.55 9.56
N THR A 214 9.71 20.53 8.74
CA THR A 214 10.09 21.92 8.95
C THR A 214 8.93 22.71 9.52
N PRO A 215 9.20 23.83 10.21
CA PRO A 215 8.20 24.87 10.43
C PRO A 215 7.50 25.26 9.11
N PRO A 216 6.37 25.99 9.13
CA PRO A 216 5.66 26.44 7.93
C PRO A 216 6.47 27.50 7.16
N ASP A 217 7.57 27.06 6.55
CA ASP A 217 8.50 27.82 5.74
C ASP A 217 8.69 27.11 4.40
N VAL A 218 8.38 27.83 3.32
CA VAL A 218 8.35 27.28 1.95
C VAL A 218 9.75 26.87 1.48
N ILE A 219 10.80 27.59 1.89
CA ILE A 219 12.17 27.36 1.41
C ILE A 219 12.71 26.06 1.99
N SER A 220 12.66 25.93 3.32
CA SER A 220 13.07 24.72 4.04
C SER A 220 12.22 23.53 3.63
N GLN A 221 10.90 23.71 3.46
CA GLN A 221 10.01 22.66 2.99
C GLN A 221 10.39 22.15 1.59
N THR A 222 10.66 23.06 0.65
CA THR A 222 11.08 22.71 -0.72
C THR A 222 12.42 22.00 -0.72
N LEU A 223 13.34 22.49 0.11
CA LEU A 223 14.66 21.92 0.28
C LEU A 223 14.62 20.47 0.78
N LEU A 224 13.69 20.14 1.68
CA LEU A 224 13.48 18.76 2.15
C LEU A 224 12.73 17.91 1.11
N ALA A 225 11.76 18.49 0.41
CA ALA A 225 10.97 17.78 -0.59
C ALA A 225 11.79 17.35 -1.81
N PHE A 226 12.77 18.16 -2.22
CA PHE A 226 13.57 17.88 -3.40
C PHE A 226 14.37 16.56 -3.32
N PRO A 227 15.14 16.26 -2.26
CA PRO A 227 15.80 14.97 -2.10
C PRO A 227 14.82 13.78 -2.12
N MET A 228 13.65 13.91 -1.52
CA MET A 228 12.64 12.84 -1.52
C MET A 228 12.12 12.55 -2.92
N TRP A 229 11.89 13.58 -3.73
CA TRP A 229 11.54 13.42 -5.14
C TRP A 229 12.65 12.77 -5.96
N VAL A 230 13.92 13.16 -5.73
CA VAL A 230 15.08 12.55 -6.40
C VAL A 230 15.20 11.07 -6.05
N LEU A 231 14.99 10.68 -4.78
CA LEU A 231 15.00 9.28 -4.37
C LEU A 231 13.92 8.46 -5.07
N PHE A 232 12.71 9.00 -5.21
CA PHE A 232 11.66 8.35 -5.99
C PHE A 232 12.10 8.14 -7.45
N GLU A 233 12.70 9.15 -8.08
CA GLU A 233 13.18 9.04 -9.46
C GLU A 233 14.27 7.97 -9.61
N LEU A 234 15.20 7.92 -8.65
CA LEU A 234 16.22 6.86 -8.59
C LEU A 234 15.57 5.48 -8.48
N GLY A 235 14.54 5.33 -7.64
CA GLY A 235 13.77 4.08 -7.53
C GLY A 235 13.15 3.64 -8.85
N VAL A 236 12.48 4.55 -9.55
CA VAL A 236 11.87 4.30 -10.87
C VAL A 236 12.94 4.01 -11.93
N PHE A 237 14.10 4.64 -11.84
CA PHE A 237 15.21 4.39 -12.76
C PHE A 237 15.80 2.99 -12.59
N PHE A 238 16.12 2.59 -11.36
CA PHE A 238 16.69 1.27 -11.07
C PHE A 238 15.69 0.12 -11.29
N SER A 239 14.39 0.35 -11.08
CA SER A 239 13.38 -0.69 -11.28
C SER A 239 13.24 -1.14 -12.74
N ARG A 240 13.61 -0.31 -13.72
CA ARG A 240 13.64 -0.70 -15.15
C ARG A 240 14.60 -1.85 -15.45
N GLY A 241 15.72 -1.92 -14.74
CA GLY A 241 16.71 -2.98 -14.94
C GLY A 241 16.15 -4.37 -14.61
N PHE A 242 15.27 -4.45 -13.61
CA PHE A 242 14.71 -5.71 -13.12
C PHE A 242 13.61 -6.30 -14.02
N ILE A 243 12.90 -5.48 -14.81
CA ILE A 243 11.90 -5.99 -15.76
C ILE A 243 12.58 -6.76 -16.89
N ARG A 244 13.71 -6.25 -17.37
CA ARG A 244 14.43 -6.83 -18.50
C ARG A 244 15.01 -8.22 -18.19
N ASP A 245 15.45 -8.43 -16.96
CA ASP A 245 15.93 -9.75 -16.51
C ASP A 245 14.78 -10.76 -16.35
N ARG A 246 13.58 -10.31 -15.97
CA ARG A 246 12.41 -11.18 -15.88
C ARG A 246 11.92 -11.63 -17.25
N GLU A 247 11.82 -10.71 -18.22
CA GLU A 247 11.48 -11.05 -19.61
C GLU A 247 12.53 -11.95 -20.26
N ALA A 248 13.82 -11.77 -19.94
CA ALA A 248 14.90 -12.64 -20.42
C ALA A 248 14.85 -14.05 -19.81
N THR A 249 14.36 -14.18 -18.57
CA THR A 249 14.26 -15.48 -17.88
C THR A 249 12.95 -16.22 -18.21
N GLU A 250 11.85 -15.50 -18.46
CA GLU A 250 10.58 -16.07 -18.91
C GLU A 250 10.55 -16.33 -20.44
N GLY A 251 11.40 -15.65 -21.21
CA GLY A 251 11.49 -15.79 -22.68
C GLY A 251 12.12 -17.09 -23.20
N ASP A 252 12.76 -17.89 -22.35
CA ASP A 252 13.34 -19.19 -22.71
C ASP A 252 12.36 -20.37 -22.55
N ALA A 253 11.10 -20.10 -22.17
CA ALA A 253 10.11 -21.13 -21.86
C ALA A 253 8.75 -20.93 -22.54
N VAL A 254 8.70 -20.79 -23.88
CA VAL A 254 7.46 -21.05 -24.66
C VAL A 254 7.79 -21.66 -26.04
N PRO A 255 7.18 -22.80 -26.46
CA PRO A 255 7.23 -23.28 -27.83
C PRO A 255 6.45 -22.33 -28.76
N GLU A 256 7.07 -22.02 -29.89
CA GLU A 256 6.55 -21.29 -31.05
C GLU A 256 5.05 -21.51 -31.30
N GLY A 257 4.21 -20.49 -31.04
CA GLY A 257 2.77 -20.59 -31.26
C GLY A 257 1.88 -19.48 -30.71
N ALA A 258 2.34 -18.23 -30.64
CA ALA A 258 1.45 -17.07 -30.44
C ALA A 258 2.18 -15.75 -30.76
N ALA A 259 2.53 -15.57 -32.04
CA ALA A 259 2.76 -14.25 -32.59
C ALA A 259 1.49 -13.86 -33.38
N LEU A 260 1.12 -12.57 -33.31
CA LEU A 260 -0.10 -11.88 -33.78
C LEU A 260 -0.97 -11.51 -32.55
N ALA A 261 -1.14 -10.26 -32.14
CA ALA A 261 -1.06 -9.02 -32.88
C ALA A 261 -0.73 -7.82 -31.97
N SER A 262 0.30 -7.07 -32.36
CA SER A 262 0.35 -5.62 -32.15
C SER A 262 -0.14 -5.00 -33.46
N ALA A 263 -1.33 -4.41 -33.49
CA ALA A 263 -1.73 -3.48 -34.55
C ALA A 263 -2.89 -2.58 -34.10
N ASN A 264 -2.57 -1.28 -34.00
CA ASN A 264 -3.34 -0.09 -34.34
C ASN A 264 -4.78 0.13 -33.87
N GLU A 265 -4.97 1.39 -33.45
CA GLU A 265 -6.22 2.09 -33.18
C GLU A 265 -7.14 2.25 -34.41
N ALA A 266 -8.44 2.42 -34.06
CA ALA A 266 -9.58 3.04 -34.76
C ALA A 266 -10.56 2.11 -35.53
N PRO A 267 -11.87 2.47 -35.66
CA PRO A 267 -12.74 3.34 -34.85
C PRO A 267 -13.95 2.59 -34.25
N VAL A 268 -14.60 3.20 -33.25
CA VAL A 268 -15.87 2.71 -32.66
C VAL A 268 -16.98 2.78 -33.71
N ALA A 269 -17.55 1.63 -34.07
CA ALA A 269 -18.78 1.53 -34.86
C ALA A 269 -19.99 1.45 -33.93
N GLU A 270 -21.03 2.22 -34.23
CA GLU A 270 -22.32 2.26 -33.54
C GLU A 270 -23.03 0.89 -33.60
N GLU A 271 -23.48 0.40 -32.44
CA GLU A 271 -24.45 -0.70 -32.35
C GLU A 271 -25.89 -0.14 -32.34
N PRO A 272 -26.88 -0.87 -32.92
CA PRO A 272 -28.22 -0.35 -33.16
C PRO A 272 -29.09 -0.33 -31.88
N GLU A 273 -29.96 0.69 -31.81
CA GLU A 273 -30.94 0.89 -30.74
C GLU A 273 -31.85 -0.33 -30.50
N ALA A 274 -31.94 -0.78 -29.25
CA ALA A 274 -32.99 -1.70 -28.79
C ALA A 274 -34.31 -0.92 -28.55
N PRO A 275 -35.49 -1.50 -28.87
CA PRO A 275 -36.75 -0.79 -28.80
C PRO A 275 -37.23 -0.59 -27.35
N ALA A 276 -37.85 0.56 -27.12
CA ALA A 276 -38.35 1.03 -25.85
C ALA A 276 -39.47 0.16 -25.24
N MET A 277 -39.34 -0.16 -23.94
CA MET A 277 -40.46 -0.49 -23.06
C MET A 277 -40.30 0.30 -21.75
N GLY A 278 -41.34 1.04 -21.37
CA GLY A 278 -41.48 1.66 -20.04
C GLY A 278 -41.10 3.14 -19.98
N SER A 279 -42.00 3.99 -20.45
CA SER A 279 -41.93 5.45 -20.35
C SER A 279 -42.01 5.95 -18.90
N GLU A 280 -40.94 6.57 -18.39
CA GLU A 280 -40.96 7.76 -17.49
C GLU A 280 -39.55 8.13 -16.98
N ILE A 281 -38.56 8.27 -17.89
CA ILE A 281 -37.27 8.86 -17.53
C ILE A 281 -36.98 9.97 -18.55
N ASP A 282 -37.16 11.22 -18.12
CA ASP A 282 -36.69 12.42 -18.81
C ASP A 282 -35.27 12.73 -18.29
N PRO A 283 -34.21 12.38 -19.05
CA PRO A 283 -32.83 12.49 -18.56
C PRO A 283 -32.33 13.94 -18.45
N ALA A 284 -33.12 14.94 -18.85
CA ALA A 284 -32.71 16.34 -18.84
C ALA A 284 -33.06 17.09 -17.55
N ASN A 285 -33.90 16.54 -16.66
CA ASN A 285 -34.41 17.26 -15.48
C ASN A 285 -34.29 16.49 -14.15
N ASP A 286 -33.58 15.36 -14.15
CA ASP A 286 -33.68 14.30 -13.13
C ASP A 286 -32.82 14.51 -11.86
N TYR A 287 -32.30 15.72 -11.62
CA TYR A 287 -31.41 16.00 -10.48
C TYR A 287 -32.02 16.93 -9.41
N THR A 288 -33.32 17.29 -9.50
CA THR A 288 -33.90 18.37 -8.68
C THR A 288 -34.98 17.96 -7.68
N ASP A 289 -35.27 16.66 -7.49
CA ASP A 289 -36.29 16.20 -6.53
C ASP A 289 -35.67 15.58 -5.25
N PRO A 290 -35.60 16.33 -4.13
CA PRO A 290 -35.00 15.87 -2.87
C PRO A 290 -35.84 14.84 -2.10
N ASP A 291 -37.11 14.61 -2.46
CA ASP A 291 -38.03 13.73 -1.72
C ASP A 291 -38.28 12.37 -2.41
N ARG A 292 -37.56 12.08 -3.51
CA ARG A 292 -37.80 10.87 -4.31
C ARG A 292 -37.13 9.60 -3.77
N PHE A 293 -36.09 9.72 -2.96
CA PHE A 293 -35.51 8.56 -2.26
C PHE A 293 -36.29 8.28 -0.99
N VAL A 294 -37.32 7.44 -1.10
CA VAL A 294 -37.96 6.82 0.06
C VAL A 294 -37.25 5.49 0.30
N PRO A 295 -36.47 5.32 1.38
CA PRO A 295 -35.92 4.02 1.71
C PRO A 295 -37.08 3.04 1.92
N LEU A 296 -36.99 1.84 1.35
CA LEU A 296 -37.99 0.79 1.57
C LEU A 296 -38.19 0.60 3.07
N THR A 297 -39.44 0.44 3.48
CA THR A 297 -39.73 0.02 4.85
C THR A 297 -39.23 -1.40 5.07
N ASP A 298 -38.95 -1.77 6.32
CA ASP A 298 -38.43 -3.11 6.65
C ASP A 298 -39.35 -4.23 6.11
N ASP A 299 -40.68 -4.01 6.15
CA ASP A 299 -41.68 -4.94 5.63
C ASP A 299 -41.66 -5.05 4.09
N GLU A 300 -41.41 -3.96 3.37
CA GLU A 300 -41.29 -3.96 1.90
C GLU A 300 -39.98 -4.61 1.43
N MET A 301 -38.90 -4.39 2.19
CA MET A 301 -37.61 -5.02 1.92
C MET A 301 -37.67 -6.53 2.15
N GLU A 302 -38.36 -7.00 3.20
CA GLU A 302 -38.56 -8.42 3.46
C GLU A 302 -39.40 -9.08 2.36
N ALA A 303 -40.45 -8.40 1.87
CA ALA A 303 -41.27 -8.90 0.77
C ALA A 303 -40.52 -9.01 -0.58
N GLU A 304 -39.62 -8.07 -0.88
CA GLU A 304 -38.75 -8.12 -2.06
C GLU A 304 -37.73 -9.26 -1.96
N LEU A 305 -37.13 -9.47 -0.78
CA LEU A 305 -36.21 -10.58 -0.54
C LEU A 305 -36.91 -11.94 -0.72
N ASP A 306 -38.12 -12.10 -0.17
CA ASP A 306 -38.94 -13.31 -0.35
C ASP A 306 -39.28 -13.57 -1.82
N ALA A 307 -39.53 -12.51 -2.60
CA ALA A 307 -39.81 -12.62 -4.04
C ALA A 307 -38.57 -13.07 -4.84
N ILE A 308 -37.38 -12.56 -4.48
CA ILE A 308 -36.11 -12.95 -5.11
C ILE A 308 -35.77 -14.40 -4.77
N GLU A 309 -35.88 -14.80 -3.50
CA GLU A 309 -35.62 -16.18 -3.07
C GLU A 309 -36.58 -17.17 -3.76
N GLY A 310 -37.84 -16.78 -3.92
CA GLY A 310 -38.84 -17.56 -4.67
C GLY A 310 -38.53 -17.70 -6.16
N ALA A 311 -37.96 -16.67 -6.79
CA ALA A 311 -37.55 -16.71 -8.20
C ALA A 311 -36.29 -17.57 -8.39
N GLU A 312 -35.30 -17.44 -7.49
CA GLU A 312 -34.09 -18.25 -7.50
C GLU A 312 -34.41 -19.75 -7.35
N ALA A 313 -35.34 -20.11 -6.46
CA ALA A 313 -35.79 -21.49 -6.27
C ALA A 313 -36.41 -22.10 -7.54
N GLN A 314 -37.17 -21.31 -8.31
CA GLN A 314 -37.76 -21.77 -9.58
C GLN A 314 -36.69 -22.03 -10.64
N VAL A 315 -35.68 -21.16 -10.73
CA VAL A 315 -34.58 -21.31 -11.68
C VAL A 315 -33.69 -22.50 -11.31
N GLU A 316 -33.47 -22.74 -10.01
CA GLU A 316 -32.72 -23.90 -9.54
C GLU A 316 -33.47 -25.23 -9.82
N GLU A 317 -34.80 -25.25 -9.70
CA GLU A 317 -35.61 -26.40 -10.11
C GLU A 317 -35.52 -26.67 -11.61
N LYS A 318 -35.57 -25.61 -12.45
CA LYS A 318 -35.36 -25.72 -13.90
C LYS A 318 -33.98 -26.30 -14.20
N LEU A 319 -32.92 -25.87 -13.52
CA LEU A 319 -31.56 -26.40 -13.67
C LEU A 319 -31.47 -27.89 -13.29
N ARG A 320 -32.17 -28.33 -12.23
CA ARG A 320 -32.25 -29.76 -11.87
C ARG A 320 -32.94 -30.56 -12.97
N LYS A 321 -34.03 -30.04 -13.52
CA LYS A 321 -34.79 -30.70 -14.60
C LYS A 321 -33.99 -30.79 -15.90
N VAL A 322 -33.15 -29.79 -16.20
CA VAL A 322 -32.20 -29.84 -17.32
C VAL A 322 -31.22 -31.02 -17.16
N GLN A 323 -30.74 -31.28 -15.94
CA GLN A 323 -29.85 -32.43 -15.69
C GLN A 323 -30.58 -33.76 -15.91
N GLU A 324 -31.82 -33.90 -15.42
CA GLU A 324 -32.63 -35.10 -15.62
C GLU A 324 -32.94 -35.37 -17.10
N LEU A 325 -33.28 -34.33 -17.87
CA LEU A 325 -33.54 -34.44 -19.31
C LEU A 325 -32.29 -34.80 -20.10
N ARG A 326 -31.13 -34.26 -19.69
CA ARG A 326 -29.84 -34.62 -20.29
C ARG A 326 -29.51 -36.10 -20.05
N ASP A 327 -29.79 -36.61 -18.85
CA ASP A 327 -29.54 -38.02 -18.51
C ASP A 327 -30.49 -38.97 -19.27
N GLN A 328 -31.67 -38.49 -19.67
CA GLN A 328 -32.64 -39.22 -20.50
C GLN A 328 -32.37 -39.11 -22.01
N GLY A 329 -31.40 -38.29 -22.42
CA GLY A 329 -31.06 -38.06 -23.83
C GLY A 329 -32.01 -37.10 -24.57
N GLU A 330 -32.88 -36.38 -23.85
CA GLU A 330 -33.81 -35.40 -24.42
C GLU A 330 -33.15 -34.01 -24.55
N VAL A 331 -32.19 -33.91 -25.48
CA VAL A 331 -31.33 -32.73 -25.65
C VAL A 331 -32.10 -31.46 -26.05
N GLU A 332 -33.14 -31.58 -26.86
CA GLU A 332 -33.95 -30.42 -27.29
C GLU A 332 -34.75 -29.83 -26.13
N ALA A 333 -35.40 -30.66 -25.31
CA ALA A 333 -36.15 -30.21 -24.14
C ALA A 333 -35.24 -29.58 -23.07
N ALA A 334 -34.02 -30.10 -22.91
CA ALA A 334 -33.01 -29.51 -22.04
C ALA A 334 -32.53 -28.14 -22.55
N ARG A 335 -32.43 -27.97 -23.86
CA ARG A 335 -32.03 -26.70 -24.50
C ARG A 335 -33.10 -25.62 -24.32
N ASP A 336 -34.37 -25.95 -24.47
CA ASP A 336 -35.47 -24.99 -24.29
C ASP A 336 -35.51 -24.43 -22.86
N LEU A 337 -35.36 -25.30 -21.85
CA LEU A 337 -35.27 -24.89 -20.45
C LEU A 337 -34.04 -24.02 -20.17
N LEU A 338 -32.90 -24.29 -20.81
CA LEU A 338 -31.70 -23.48 -20.67
C LEU A 338 -31.86 -22.07 -21.25
N TYR A 339 -32.64 -21.91 -22.34
CA TYR A 339 -32.98 -20.58 -22.85
C TYR A 339 -33.92 -19.81 -21.92
N GLU A 340 -34.89 -20.49 -21.31
CA GLU A 340 -35.78 -19.89 -20.30
C GLU A 340 -34.98 -19.39 -19.08
N ILE A 341 -33.99 -20.17 -18.63
CA ILE A 341 -33.06 -19.78 -17.56
C ILE A 341 -32.19 -18.59 -17.97
N LEU A 342 -31.86 -18.44 -19.25
CA LEU A 342 -31.07 -17.29 -19.73
C LEU A 342 -31.86 -15.98 -19.69
N GLU A 343 -33.18 -16.04 -19.82
CA GLU A 343 -34.06 -14.87 -19.71
C GLU A 343 -34.34 -14.50 -18.24
N GLU A 344 -34.64 -15.50 -17.41
CA GLU A 344 -35.15 -15.28 -16.04
C GLU A 344 -34.08 -15.29 -14.95
N GLY A 345 -32.96 -15.99 -15.15
CA GLY A 345 -31.96 -16.24 -14.10
C GLY A 345 -31.02 -15.07 -13.81
N ASP A 346 -30.34 -15.13 -12.67
CA ASP A 346 -29.30 -14.18 -12.28
C ASP A 346 -28.00 -14.33 -13.12
N ALA A 347 -27.00 -13.48 -12.87
CA ALA A 347 -25.74 -13.48 -13.61
C ALA A 347 -24.96 -14.81 -13.54
N ASP A 348 -25.02 -15.52 -12.41
CA ASP A 348 -24.35 -16.79 -12.18
C ASP A 348 -25.12 -17.95 -12.80
N GLN A 349 -26.44 -17.97 -12.66
CA GLN A 349 -27.34 -18.94 -13.30
C GLN A 349 -27.23 -18.87 -14.83
N ARG A 350 -27.20 -17.65 -15.40
CA ARG A 350 -26.96 -17.42 -16.84
C ARG A 350 -25.58 -17.90 -17.29
N ARG A 351 -24.56 -17.81 -16.43
CA ARG A 351 -23.21 -18.31 -16.71
C ARG A 351 -23.20 -19.85 -16.73
N VAL A 352 -23.87 -20.48 -15.78
CA VAL A 352 -24.03 -21.95 -15.74
C VAL A 352 -24.80 -22.44 -16.97
N ALA A 353 -25.93 -21.81 -17.31
CA ALA A 353 -26.73 -22.17 -18.47
C ALA A 353 -25.94 -22.07 -19.79
N ARG A 354 -25.15 -21.00 -19.99
CA ARG A 354 -24.25 -20.86 -21.15
C ARG A 354 -23.20 -21.97 -21.25
N ASN A 355 -22.60 -22.35 -20.12
CA ASN A 355 -21.61 -23.42 -20.09
C ASN A 355 -22.22 -24.78 -20.44
N ILE A 356 -23.45 -25.05 -20.00
CA ILE A 356 -24.17 -26.30 -20.31
C ILE A 356 -24.58 -26.31 -21.78
N LEU A 357 -25.10 -25.21 -22.33
CA LEU A 357 -25.42 -25.09 -23.76
C LEU A 357 -24.19 -25.37 -24.64
N ALA A 358 -23.04 -24.79 -24.30
CA ALA A 358 -21.80 -25.00 -25.04
C ALA A 358 -21.33 -26.46 -25.08
N GLN A 359 -21.69 -27.27 -24.07
CA GLN A 359 -21.38 -28.71 -24.02
C GLN A 359 -22.37 -29.56 -24.83
N LEU A 360 -23.59 -29.08 -25.05
CA LEU A 360 -24.59 -29.74 -25.88
C LEU A 360 -24.36 -29.51 -27.38
N ASP A 361 -23.62 -28.46 -27.74
CA ASP A 361 -23.31 -28.11 -29.14
C ASP A 361 -22.00 -28.74 -29.66
N THR A 362 -21.25 -29.46 -28.81
CA THR A 362 -20.13 -30.30 -29.26
C THR A 362 -20.62 -31.64 -29.81
N PRO A 363 -20.24 -32.03 -31.05
CA PRO A 363 -20.77 -33.19 -31.76
C PRO A 363 -20.34 -34.55 -31.21
#